data_AF-A0A5J5BRB9-F1
#
_entry.id   AF-A0A5J5BRB9-F1
#
_cell.length_a   1.000
_cell.length_b   1.000
_cell.length_c   1.000
_cell.angle_alpha   90.00
_cell.angle_beta   90.00
_cell.angle_gamma   90.00
#
_symmetry.space_group_name_H-M   'P 1'
#
loop_
_entity.id
_entity.type
_entity.pdbx_description
1 polymer ?
#
loop_
_entity_poly.entity_id
_entity_poly.type
_entity_poly.pdbx_seq_one_letter_code
_entity_poly.pdbx_strand_id
1 'polypeptide(L)'
;MEAAQTLSQKLTIDYHSTVDTSRPFTSVKEAVAIFGERFLVGGIYSPKPSPFPKQETSWKFSPSPKKMTKDDGDHTVAETLKKLEAELEETKTELKLLKERESETEVALASLNAELHKNMSKLAQAEATAARKAAAATRRILATNGLEVGVMGSSGWASSDHHSRYP
;
A
#
# COMPACT_ATOMS: atom_id res chain seq x y z
N MET A 1 -38.13 -21.61 59.39
CA MET A 1 -38.02 -21.11 58.01
C MET A 1 -38.81 -19.81 58.00
N GLU A 2 -38.33 -18.62 57.67
CA GLU A 2 -37.26 -18.19 56.75
C GLU A 2 -37.15 -16.66 56.98
N ALA A 3 -36.03 -16.20 57.53
CA ALA A 3 -35.00 -15.39 56.87
C ALA A 3 -35.45 -14.01 56.34
N ALA A 4 -34.88 -12.98 56.94
CA ALA A 4 -34.95 -11.58 56.54
C ALA A 4 -34.35 -11.35 55.14
N GLN A 5 -35.03 -10.55 54.31
CA GLN A 5 -34.47 -10.03 53.06
C GLN A 5 -34.00 -8.58 53.26
N THR A 6 -32.68 -8.45 53.40
CA THR A 6 -31.93 -7.21 53.31
C THR A 6 -31.88 -6.71 51.86
N LEU A 7 -32.46 -5.54 51.58
CA LEU A 7 -32.24 -4.79 50.34
C LEU A 7 -30.83 -4.19 50.34
N SER A 8 -29.87 -4.96 49.84
CA SER A 8 -28.52 -4.47 49.54
C SER A 8 -28.58 -3.62 48.27
N GLN A 9 -28.46 -2.30 48.43
CA GLN A 9 -28.37 -1.36 47.32
C GLN A 9 -27.13 -1.68 46.49
N LYS A 10 -27.36 -2.20 45.28
CA LYS A 10 -26.35 -2.51 44.26
C LYS A 10 -25.64 -1.21 43.85
N LEU A 11 -24.43 -1.00 44.35
CA LEU A 11 -23.49 0.00 43.84
C LEU A 11 -23.17 -0.36 42.38
N THR A 12 -23.79 0.33 41.44
CA THR A 12 -23.40 0.28 40.03
C THR A 12 -22.05 0.97 39.91
N ILE A 13 -21.00 0.17 39.91
CA ILE A 13 -19.65 0.58 39.54
C ILE A 13 -19.69 0.81 38.03
N ASP A 14 -19.60 2.06 37.60
CA ASP A 14 -19.47 2.40 36.19
C ASP A 14 -18.07 2.03 35.70
N TYR A 15 -17.99 0.99 34.86
CA TYR A 15 -16.76 0.49 34.23
C TYR A 15 -16.38 1.27 32.97
N HIS A 16 -16.64 2.58 32.92
CA HIS A 16 -16.27 3.38 31.75
C HIS A 16 -14.78 3.73 31.81
N SER A 17 -13.98 3.07 30.97
CA SER A 17 -12.62 3.51 30.68
C SER A 17 -12.71 4.76 29.80
N THR A 18 -12.66 5.94 30.41
CA THR A 18 -12.62 7.20 29.66
C THR A 18 -11.24 7.35 29.04
N VAL A 19 -11.14 6.99 27.75
CA VAL A 19 -10.00 7.35 26.92
C VAL A 19 -10.17 8.82 26.56
N ASP A 20 -9.19 9.66 26.87
CA ASP A 20 -9.18 11.04 26.38
C ASP A 20 -8.96 11.00 24.86
N THR A 21 -10.07 11.05 24.13
CA THR A 21 -10.09 11.18 22.67
C THR A 21 -10.29 12.64 22.23
N SER A 22 -10.32 13.58 23.18
CA SER A 22 -10.62 14.99 22.90
C SER A 22 -9.53 15.66 22.06
N ARG A 23 -8.33 15.08 22.02
CA ARG A 23 -7.18 15.62 21.28
C ARG A 23 -6.43 14.53 20.51
N PRO A 24 -6.63 14.42 19.19
CA PRO A 24 -5.74 13.60 18.36
C PRO A 24 -4.33 14.20 18.33
N PHE A 25 -3.29 13.35 18.27
CA PHE A 25 -1.90 13.82 18.14
C PHE A 25 -1.73 14.54 16.81
N THR A 26 -1.22 15.76 16.89
CA THR A 26 -0.94 16.60 15.71
C THR A 26 0.42 16.27 15.09
N SER A 27 1.24 15.46 15.77
CA SER A 27 2.55 15.02 15.31
C SER A 27 3.01 13.75 16.00
N VAL A 28 3.84 12.97 15.31
CA VAL A 28 4.58 11.84 15.88
C VAL A 28 5.45 12.29 17.07
N LYS A 29 6.01 13.50 17.02
CA LYS A 29 6.82 14.05 18.12
C LYS A 29 6.01 14.22 19.41
N GLU A 30 4.74 14.60 19.30
CA GLU A 30 3.82 14.75 20.42
C GLU A 30 3.49 13.40 21.06
N ALA A 31 3.19 12.39 20.24
CA ALA A 31 2.97 11.03 20.71
C ALA A 31 4.21 10.47 21.42
N VAL A 32 5.41 10.69 20.86
CA VAL A 32 6.67 10.26 21.48
C VAL A 32 6.96 11.03 22.78
N ALA A 33 6.60 12.30 22.90
CA ALA A 33 6.74 13.04 24.16
C ALA A 33 5.83 12.48 25.27
N ILE A 34 4.62 12.06 24.91
CA ILE A 34 3.61 11.58 25.87
C ILE A 34 3.86 10.12 26.27
N PHE A 35 4.34 9.28 25.35
CA PHE A 35 4.54 7.85 25.60
C PHE A 35 6.00 7.42 25.72
N GLY A 36 6.95 8.17 25.18
CA GLY A 36 8.37 7.80 25.11
C GLY A 36 9.10 7.84 26.45
N GLU A 37 8.71 8.70 27.39
CA GLU A 37 9.33 8.75 28.73
C GLU A 37 9.09 7.48 29.54
N ARG A 38 7.96 6.78 29.34
CA ARG A 38 7.61 5.58 30.10
C ARG A 38 8.38 4.33 29.68
N PHE A 39 9.00 4.33 28.50
CA PHE A 39 9.79 3.19 28.01
C PHE A 39 11.30 3.36 28.22
N LEU A 40 11.78 4.57 28.52
CA LEU A 40 13.21 4.85 28.71
C LEU A 40 13.65 4.86 30.19
N VAL A 41 12.72 4.89 31.16
CA VAL A 41 13.02 4.95 32.59
C VAL A 41 12.27 3.84 33.36
N GLY A 42 12.79 2.62 33.39
CA GLY A 42 12.29 1.66 34.38
C GLY A 42 12.51 0.16 34.17
N GLY A 43 13.62 -0.26 33.58
CA GLY A 43 14.17 -1.56 33.95
C GLY A 43 14.90 -1.44 35.29
N ILE A 44 14.54 -2.27 36.28
CA ILE A 44 15.35 -2.73 37.43
C ILE A 44 15.91 -1.69 38.45
N TYR A 45 15.07 -1.04 39.27
CA TYR A 45 15.49 -0.71 40.66
C TYR A 45 14.31 -0.80 41.66
N SER A 46 14.56 -1.55 42.74
CA SER A 46 13.70 -1.82 43.90
C SER A 46 13.64 -0.60 44.88
N PRO A 47 12.78 -0.58 45.91
CA PRO A 47 11.75 0.43 46.13
C PRO A 47 12.15 1.56 47.10
N LYS A 48 11.51 2.74 46.98
CA LYS A 48 11.50 3.76 48.05
C LYS A 48 10.06 4.21 48.32
N PRO A 49 9.55 4.12 49.55
CA PRO A 49 8.15 4.42 49.85
C PRO A 49 7.96 5.93 50.04
N SER A 50 7.19 6.55 49.15
CA SER A 50 6.57 7.87 49.39
C SER A 50 5.16 7.66 49.96
N PRO A 51 4.74 8.43 50.99
CA PRO A 51 3.46 8.23 51.65
C PRO A 51 2.31 8.79 50.80
N PHE A 52 1.15 8.12 50.86
CA PHE A 52 -0.18 8.48 50.32
C PHE A 52 -0.52 8.11 48.86
N PRO A 53 -1.79 7.74 48.58
CA PRO A 53 -2.58 6.66 49.18
C PRO A 53 -2.88 5.55 48.15
N LYS A 54 -3.12 4.34 48.67
CA LYS A 54 -3.36 3.09 47.93
C LYS A 54 -4.58 3.20 47.01
N GLN A 55 -4.36 3.24 45.70
CA GLN A 55 -5.34 2.73 44.74
C GLN A 55 -4.78 1.46 44.14
N GLU A 56 -5.37 0.37 44.60
CA GLU A 56 -5.07 -1.00 44.24
C GLU A 56 -5.41 -1.21 42.76
N THR A 57 -4.47 -0.88 41.87
CA THR A 57 -4.47 -1.46 40.54
C THR A 57 -4.21 -2.94 40.75
N SER A 58 -5.28 -3.71 40.89
CA SER A 58 -5.24 -5.16 40.82
C SER A 58 -4.99 -5.50 39.35
N TRP A 59 -3.72 -5.52 38.95
CA TRP A 59 -3.28 -6.10 37.68
C TRP A 59 -3.66 -7.59 37.71
N LYS A 60 -4.87 -7.92 37.25
CA LYS A 60 -5.34 -9.30 37.05
C LYS A 60 -4.71 -9.87 35.77
N PHE A 61 -3.39 -9.83 35.69
CA PHE A 61 -2.59 -10.74 34.88
C PHE A 61 -1.52 -11.34 35.79
N SER A 62 -1.96 -11.84 36.94
CA SER A 62 -1.21 -12.89 37.62
C SER A 62 -1.83 -14.19 37.13
N PRO A 63 -1.13 -15.01 36.33
CA PRO A 63 -1.43 -16.43 36.35
C PRO A 63 -1.23 -16.82 37.81
N SER A 64 -2.27 -17.33 38.45
CA SER A 64 -2.12 -17.90 39.79
C SER A 64 -0.88 -18.81 39.78
N PRO A 65 0.03 -18.73 40.76
CA PRO A 65 1.16 -19.65 40.85
C PRO A 65 0.63 -21.07 41.03
N LYS A 66 0.38 -21.76 39.92
CA LYS A 66 0.28 -23.21 39.90
C LYS A 66 1.64 -23.69 40.36
N LYS A 67 1.64 -24.47 41.43
CA LYS A 67 2.82 -25.08 42.03
C LYS A 67 3.71 -25.61 40.90
N MET A 68 4.88 -24.99 40.73
CA MET A 68 5.89 -25.44 39.80
C MET A 68 6.41 -26.80 40.27
N THR A 69 5.86 -27.86 39.69
CA THR A 69 6.70 -28.97 39.29
C THR A 69 7.69 -28.41 38.26
N LYS A 70 8.97 -28.47 38.60
CA LYS A 70 10.07 -28.08 37.71
C LYS A 70 10.12 -29.09 36.56
N ASP A 71 9.33 -28.89 35.51
CA ASP A 71 9.49 -29.61 34.24
C ASP A 71 8.74 -28.98 33.04
N ASP A 72 7.66 -28.23 33.28
CA ASP A 72 6.72 -27.89 32.18
C ASP A 72 7.07 -26.63 31.35
N GLY A 73 7.99 -25.78 31.82
CA GLY A 73 8.31 -24.50 31.16
C GLY A 73 9.20 -24.64 29.92
N ASP A 74 10.13 -25.60 29.94
CA ASP A 74 11.12 -25.80 28.87
C ASP A 74 10.48 -26.46 27.63
N HIS A 75 9.51 -27.36 27.86
CA HIS A 75 8.80 -28.05 26.79
C HIS A 75 7.95 -27.11 25.93
N THR A 76 7.30 -26.10 26.53
CA THR A 76 6.48 -25.14 25.78
C THR A 76 7.32 -24.24 24.86
N VAL A 77 8.49 -23.79 25.31
CA VAL A 77 9.41 -22.99 24.48
C VAL A 77 9.96 -23.85 23.34
N ALA A 78 10.36 -25.10 23.63
CA ALA A 78 10.84 -26.03 22.61
C ALA A 78 9.78 -26.36 21.55
N GLU A 79 8.51 -26.51 21.94
CA GLU A 79 7.39 -26.69 21.01
C GLU A 79 7.16 -25.45 20.14
N THR A 80 7.22 -24.25 20.72
CA THR A 80 7.10 -23.01 19.94
C THR A 80 8.25 -22.81 18.96
N LEU A 81 9.48 -23.19 19.33
CA LEU A 81 10.64 -23.13 18.43
C LEU A 81 10.48 -24.09 17.26
N LYS A 82 10.10 -25.35 17.52
CA LYS A 82 9.82 -26.33 16.45
C LYS A 82 8.73 -25.85 15.50
N LYS A 83 7.68 -25.21 16.04
CA LYS A 83 6.61 -24.63 15.22
C LYS A 83 7.12 -23.49 14.33
N LEU A 84 7.90 -22.57 14.91
CA LEU A 84 8.50 -21.46 14.15
C LEU A 84 9.50 -21.96 13.09
N GLU A 85 10.28 -23.00 13.37
CA GLU A 85 11.16 -23.64 12.41
C GLU A 85 10.37 -24.22 11.22
N ALA A 86 9.24 -24.88 11.48
CA ALA A 86 8.38 -25.41 10.44
C ALA A 86 7.76 -24.30 9.57
N GLU A 87 7.21 -23.25 10.19
CA GLU A 87 6.66 -22.08 9.49
C GLU A 87 7.73 -21.35 8.65
N LEU A 88 8.97 -21.29 9.14
CA LEU A 88 10.10 -20.71 8.41
C LEU A 88 10.42 -21.52 7.14
N GLU A 89 10.48 -22.84 7.24
CA GLU A 89 10.72 -23.69 6.08
C GLU A 89 9.56 -23.63 5.07
N GLU A 90 8.33 -23.63 5.55
CA GLU A 90 7.15 -23.41 4.70
C GLU A 90 7.26 -22.09 3.93
N THR A 91 7.53 -20.98 4.64
CA THR A 91 7.69 -19.65 4.03
C THR A 91 8.83 -19.62 3.01
N LYS A 92 9.96 -20.28 3.28
CA LYS A 92 11.09 -20.36 2.33
C LYS A 92 10.68 -21.04 1.03
N THR A 93 9.87 -22.09 1.09
CA THR A 93 9.40 -22.79 -0.10
C THR A 93 8.37 -21.97 -0.88
N GLU A 94 7.44 -21.30 -0.19
CA GLU A 94 6.47 -20.41 -0.83
C GLU A 94 7.17 -19.23 -1.52
N LEU A 95 8.16 -18.62 -0.86
CA LEU A 95 8.96 -17.53 -1.43
C LEU A 95 9.66 -17.99 -2.72
N LYS A 96 10.21 -19.21 -2.74
CA LYS A 96 10.84 -19.77 -3.94
C LYS A 96 9.84 -19.86 -5.09
N LEU A 97 8.63 -20.39 -4.84
CA LEU A 97 7.59 -20.50 -5.85
C LEU A 97 7.12 -19.12 -6.36
N LEU A 98 6.98 -18.14 -5.46
CA LEU A 98 6.62 -16.77 -5.83
C LEU A 98 7.65 -16.11 -6.75
N LYS A 99 8.95 -16.33 -6.49
CA LYS A 99 10.02 -15.86 -7.39
C LYS A 99 9.97 -16.51 -8.77
N GLU A 100 9.70 -17.81 -8.82
CA GLU A 100 9.52 -18.51 -10.10
C GLU A 100 8.33 -17.92 -10.87
N ARG A 101 7.19 -17.72 -10.21
CA ARG A 101 6.01 -17.06 -10.79
C ARG A 101 6.29 -15.63 -11.25
N GLU A 102 7.01 -14.83 -10.46
CA GLU A 102 7.43 -13.48 -10.85
C GLU A 102 8.21 -13.53 -12.17
N SER A 103 9.20 -14.42 -12.27
CA SER A 103 10.00 -14.57 -13.49
C SER A 103 9.18 -15.00 -14.72
N GLU A 104 8.21 -15.92 -14.55
CA GLU A 104 7.30 -16.31 -15.63
C GLU A 104 6.45 -15.13 -16.12
N THR A 105 5.93 -14.32 -15.19
CA THR A 105 5.11 -13.15 -15.53
C THR A 105 5.93 -12.07 -16.22
N GLU A 106 7.18 -11.86 -15.81
CA GLU A 106 8.09 -10.91 -16.47
C GLU A 106 8.33 -11.31 -17.94
N VAL A 107 8.59 -12.60 -18.19
CA VAL A 107 8.76 -13.13 -19.54
C VAL A 107 7.49 -12.98 -20.38
N ALA A 108 6.32 -13.25 -19.81
CA ALA A 108 5.04 -13.07 -20.49
C ALA A 108 4.78 -11.59 -20.84
N LEU A 109 5.10 -10.66 -19.93
CA LEU A 109 4.98 -9.23 -20.15
C LEU A 109 5.93 -8.74 -21.26
N ALA A 110 7.20 -9.16 -21.23
CA ALA A 110 8.15 -8.83 -22.29
C ALA A 110 7.70 -9.35 -23.66
N SER A 111 7.15 -10.56 -23.72
CA SER A 111 6.62 -11.17 -24.95
C SER A 111 5.41 -10.40 -25.49
N LEU A 112 4.47 -10.04 -24.61
CA LEU A 112 3.32 -9.21 -24.99
C LEU A 112 3.77 -7.84 -25.51
N ASN A 113 4.72 -7.21 -24.83
CA ASN A 113 5.24 -5.91 -25.23
C ASN A 113 5.95 -5.97 -26.59
N ALA A 114 6.72 -7.02 -26.85
CA ALA A 114 7.33 -7.26 -28.15
C ALA A 114 6.28 -7.42 -29.27
N GLU A 115 5.21 -8.20 -29.04
CA GLU A 115 4.16 -8.38 -30.02
C GLU A 115 3.33 -7.10 -30.23
N LEU A 116 3.14 -6.28 -29.19
CA LEU A 116 2.53 -4.95 -29.30
C LEU A 116 3.36 -4.06 -30.23
N HIS A 117 4.66 -3.92 -29.99
CA HIS A 117 5.55 -3.12 -30.86
C HIS A 117 5.54 -3.61 -32.32
N LYS A 118 5.57 -4.93 -32.51
CA LYS A 118 5.47 -5.54 -33.84
C LYS A 118 4.15 -5.23 -34.53
N ASN A 119 3.03 -5.29 -33.82
CA ASN A 119 1.72 -4.97 -34.37
C ASN A 119 1.56 -3.47 -34.64
N MET A 120 2.09 -2.61 -33.77
CA MET A 120 2.12 -1.16 -34.01
C MET A 120 2.93 -0.84 -35.27
N SER A 121 4.08 -1.47 -35.47
CA SER A 121 4.88 -1.28 -36.69
C SER A 121 4.14 -1.73 -37.95
N LYS A 122 3.43 -2.87 -37.89
CA LYS A 122 2.61 -3.35 -39.01
C LYS A 122 1.45 -2.39 -39.32
N LEU A 123 0.79 -1.87 -38.28
CA LEU A 123 -0.29 -0.89 -38.42
C LEU A 123 0.22 0.38 -39.10
N ALA A 124 1.35 0.93 -38.65
CA ALA A 124 1.97 2.10 -39.24
C ALA A 124 2.34 1.87 -40.72
N GLN A 125 2.88 0.70 -41.05
CA GLN A 125 3.18 0.33 -42.43
C GLN A 125 1.91 0.26 -43.29
N ALA A 126 0.84 -0.38 -42.78
CA ALA A 126 -0.44 -0.47 -43.45
C ALA A 126 -1.04 0.92 -43.70
N GLU A 127 -1.03 1.79 -42.68
CA GLU A 127 -1.50 3.17 -42.78
C GLU A 127 -0.70 3.98 -43.82
N ALA A 128 0.63 3.88 -43.81
CA ALA A 128 1.47 4.53 -44.81
C ALA A 128 1.17 4.02 -46.24
N THR A 129 0.92 2.72 -46.43
CA THR A 129 0.54 2.18 -47.74
C THR A 129 -0.84 2.66 -48.19
N ALA A 130 -1.81 2.74 -47.27
CA ALA A 130 -3.15 3.26 -47.55
C ALA A 130 -3.09 4.75 -47.93
N ALA A 131 -2.36 5.56 -47.17
CA ALA A 131 -2.14 6.98 -47.46
C ALA A 131 -1.46 7.18 -48.82
N ARG A 132 -0.45 6.37 -49.16
CA ARG A 132 0.21 6.42 -50.49
C ARG A 132 -0.76 6.09 -51.62
N LYS A 133 -1.60 5.05 -51.46
CA LYS A 133 -2.62 4.70 -52.46
C LYS A 133 -3.65 5.80 -52.62
N ALA A 134 -4.14 6.37 -51.52
CA ALA A 134 -5.08 7.49 -51.54
C ALA A 134 -4.48 8.70 -52.26
N ALA A 135 -3.24 9.11 -51.92
CA ALA A 135 -2.55 10.21 -52.57
C ALA A 135 -2.30 9.96 -54.08
N ALA A 136 -2.05 8.72 -54.49
CA ALA A 136 -1.92 8.35 -55.90
C ALA A 136 -3.27 8.44 -56.64
N ALA A 137 -4.36 7.99 -56.02
CA ALA A 137 -5.71 8.12 -56.57
C ALA A 137 -6.10 9.60 -56.74
N THR A 138 -5.87 10.44 -55.72
CA THR A 138 -6.11 11.88 -55.79
C THR A 138 -5.28 12.53 -56.90
N ARG A 139 -3.99 12.21 -57.03
CA ARG A 139 -3.16 12.71 -58.13
C ARG A 139 -3.68 12.29 -59.50
N ARG A 140 -4.15 11.05 -59.65
CA ARG A 140 -4.74 10.57 -60.90
C ARG A 140 -6.00 11.36 -61.26
N ILE A 141 -6.90 11.59 -60.29
CA ILE A 141 -8.12 12.39 -60.49
C ILE A 141 -7.76 13.82 -60.91
N LEU A 142 -6.79 14.46 -60.26
CA LEU A 142 -6.32 15.79 -60.64
C LEU A 142 -5.70 15.83 -62.04
N ALA A 143 -4.95 14.80 -62.43
CA ALA A 143 -4.36 14.71 -63.77
C ALA A 143 -5.42 14.47 -64.87
N THR A 144 -6.47 13.69 -64.60
CA THR A 144 -7.55 13.46 -65.56
C THR A 144 -8.48 14.67 -65.71
N ASN A 145 -8.68 15.43 -64.63
CA ASN A 145 -9.50 16.65 -64.65
C ASN A 145 -8.71 17.89 -65.12
N GLY A 146 -7.37 17.83 -65.09
CA GLY A 146 -6.46 18.89 -65.55
C GLY A 146 -6.29 19.00 -67.06
N LEU A 147 -6.96 18.15 -67.86
CA LEU A 147 -7.00 18.29 -69.32
C LEU A 147 -8.16 19.19 -69.82
N GLU A 148 -9.01 19.71 -68.93
CA GLU A 148 -10.18 20.53 -69.31
C GLU A 148 -10.19 21.96 -68.76
N VAL A 149 -9.06 22.48 -68.27
CA VAL A 149 -8.91 23.93 -68.02
C VAL A 149 -7.66 24.43 -68.73
N GLY A 150 -7.82 24.65 -70.02
CA GLY A 150 -6.92 25.52 -70.77
C GLY A 150 -7.00 26.94 -70.21
N VAL A 151 -5.82 27.46 -69.85
CA VAL A 151 -5.44 28.89 -69.89
C VAL A 151 -6.41 29.86 -69.18
N MET A 152 -6.16 30.16 -67.90
CA MET A 152 -6.32 31.54 -67.41
C MET A 152 -5.57 31.76 -66.08
N GLY A 153 -4.61 32.70 -66.08
CA GLY A 153 -4.29 33.49 -64.88
C GLY A 153 -3.12 33.05 -64.01
N SER A 154 -1.88 33.15 -64.50
CA SER A 154 -0.70 33.31 -63.64
C SER A 154 -0.61 34.75 -63.16
N SER A 155 -1.13 35.04 -61.96
CA SER A 155 -0.83 36.23 -61.15
C SER A 155 -1.19 35.88 -59.70
N GLY A 156 -0.26 35.48 -58.84
CA GLY A 156 0.82 36.32 -58.36
C GLY A 156 0.32 37.09 -57.14
N TRP A 157 0.53 36.57 -55.93
CA TRP A 157 0.47 37.36 -54.69
C TRP A 157 1.58 36.90 -53.76
N ALA A 158 2.33 37.90 -53.32
CA ALA A 158 3.63 37.84 -52.70
C ALA A 158 3.57 37.34 -51.26
N SER A 159 4.69 36.73 -50.87
CA SER A 159 5.09 36.53 -49.48
C SER A 159 4.94 37.82 -48.69
N SER A 160 4.31 37.74 -47.53
CA SER A 160 4.50 38.70 -46.45
C SER A 160 4.76 37.92 -45.18
N ASP A 161 6.05 37.62 -44.97
CA ASP A 161 6.58 37.31 -43.67
C ASP A 161 6.30 38.50 -42.74
N HIS A 162 5.47 38.28 -41.73
CA HIS A 162 5.46 39.11 -40.54
C HIS A 162 6.00 38.27 -39.40
N HIS A 163 7.30 38.45 -39.16
CA HIS A 163 7.94 38.16 -37.89
C HIS A 163 7.27 39.03 -36.82
N SER A 164 6.36 38.44 -36.05
CA SER A 164 5.89 39.05 -34.80
C SER A 164 6.61 38.37 -33.64
N ARG A 165 7.77 38.96 -33.35
CA ARG A 165 8.56 38.76 -32.14
C ARG A 165 7.80 39.42 -30.98
N TYR A 166 7.48 38.67 -29.92
CA TYR A 166 7.04 39.25 -28.66
C TYR A 166 7.94 38.77 -27.51
N PRO A 167 8.10 39.63 -26.48
CA PRO A 167 9.23 39.64 -25.55
C PRO A 167 9.17 38.56 -24.47
#